data_AF-A0A8J4YSR0-F1
#
_entry.id   AF-A0A8J4YSR0-F1
#
_cell.length_a   1.000
_cell.length_b   1.000
_cell.length_c   1.000
_cell.angle_alpha   90.00
_cell.angle_beta   90.00
_cell.angle_gamma   90.00
#
_symmetry.space_group_name_H-M   'P 1'
#
loop_
_entity.id
_entity.type
_entity.pdbx_description
1 polymer ?
#
loop_
_entity_poly.entity_id
_entity_poly.type
_entity_poly.pdbx_seq_one_letter_code
_entity_poly.pdbx_strand_id
1 'polypeptide(L)'
;MHGGRLDLSFVTDILRPCASWALHSTLTSDHFAIICHLNLPKVPSLQPPAPRWNTKLANWAKFQTALKTHLSTLDPSLTVDQKEAALTDAFHAAASESIPLTSSSTTKPPRDYWFYNDRVRELNSRINSTRRHYRRKPTAQNRALLQAVVSAANRRKADIRREHWLNWCRGLDSHSSLGEMWRQLQVIAGNKRPIRPPHPDPAREAERLASSFATRTCTDNLPAETRDRLTELLPARNDQVDRACEDQSNTNTSLTLLELRRALKTSGDTSPGADRITYSMITNAGSDGHSALLTPLQTPPGRPANYH
;
A
#
# COMPACT_ATOMS: atom_id res chain seq x y z
N MET A 1 -29.15 -8.94 -53.07
CA MET A 1 -28.98 -8.85 -51.60
C MET A 1 -29.21 -7.40 -51.22
N HIS A 2 -30.28 -7.12 -50.48
CA HIS A 2 -30.69 -5.75 -50.15
C HIS A 2 -29.68 -5.11 -49.21
N GLY A 3 -29.25 -3.89 -49.55
CA GLY A 3 -28.16 -3.17 -48.91
C GLY A 3 -28.35 -2.97 -47.41
N GLY A 4 -27.38 -3.46 -46.63
CA GLY A 4 -27.18 -3.03 -45.26
C GLY A 4 -26.56 -1.63 -45.21
N ARG A 5 -26.86 -0.87 -44.16
CA ARG A 5 -26.17 0.39 -43.86
C ARG A 5 -24.72 0.11 -43.49
N LEU A 6 -23.83 1.03 -43.84
CA LEU A 6 -22.39 0.88 -43.68
C LEU A 6 -22.00 1.25 -42.24
N ASP A 7 -21.54 0.26 -41.48
CA ASP A 7 -21.07 0.45 -40.11
C ASP A 7 -19.53 0.56 -40.09
N LEU A 8 -19.03 1.62 -39.45
CA LEU A 8 -17.60 1.93 -39.35
C LEU A 8 -17.13 1.72 -37.90
N SER A 9 -15.98 1.05 -37.75
CA SER A 9 -15.28 0.90 -36.47
C SER A 9 -13.90 1.53 -36.57
N PHE A 10 -13.58 2.41 -35.62
CA PHE A 10 -12.27 3.06 -35.54
C PHE A 10 -11.43 2.42 -34.43
N VAL A 11 -10.14 2.24 -34.69
CA VAL A 11 -9.15 1.77 -33.72
C VAL A 11 -7.87 2.59 -33.87
N THR A 12 -7.17 2.83 -32.76
CA THR A 12 -5.86 3.49 -32.81
C THR A 12 -4.81 2.54 -33.39
N ASP A 13 -3.77 3.08 -34.04
CA ASP A 13 -2.71 2.26 -34.66
C ASP A 13 -2.03 1.31 -33.67
N ILE A 14 -1.92 1.71 -32.40
CA ILE A 14 -1.36 0.90 -31.32
C ILE A 14 -2.18 -0.37 -31.07
N LEU A 15 -3.50 -0.29 -31.22
CA LEU A 15 -4.44 -1.38 -30.93
C LEU A 15 -4.80 -2.20 -32.18
N ARG A 16 -4.54 -1.67 -33.38
CA ARG A 16 -4.84 -2.35 -34.65
C ARG A 16 -4.27 -3.78 -34.76
N PRO A 17 -3.03 -4.09 -34.33
CA PRO A 17 -2.48 -5.44 -34.45
C PRO A 17 -3.19 -6.48 -33.57
N CYS A 18 -3.90 -6.03 -32.53
CA CYS A 18 -4.61 -6.89 -31.61
C CYS A 18 -6.14 -6.77 -31.74
N ALA A 19 -6.64 -6.02 -32.71
CA ALA A 19 -8.06 -5.89 -32.98
C ALA A 19 -8.50 -6.88 -34.07
N SER A 20 -9.63 -7.55 -33.86
CA SER A 20 -10.35 -8.24 -34.93
C SER A 20 -11.83 -7.88 -34.89
N TRP A 21 -12.47 -8.00 -36.05
CA TRP A 21 -13.86 -7.63 -36.26
C TRP A 21 -14.55 -8.77 -36.99
N ALA A 22 -15.78 -9.08 -36.58
CA ALA A 22 -16.63 -10.07 -37.22
C ALA A 22 -18.10 -9.68 -37.12
N LEU A 23 -18.91 -10.14 -38.07
CA LEU A 23 -20.37 -10.05 -37.98
C LEU A 23 -20.90 -11.19 -37.12
N HIS A 24 -21.86 -10.87 -36.25
CA HIS A 24 -22.58 -11.88 -35.50
C HIS A 24 -23.45 -12.72 -36.44
N SER A 25 -23.41 -14.04 -36.30
CA SER A 25 -24.02 -14.98 -37.25
C SER A 25 -25.54 -14.93 -37.32
N THR A 26 -26.20 -14.54 -36.23
CA THR A 26 -27.68 -14.62 -36.10
C THR A 26 -28.36 -13.39 -35.52
N LEU A 27 -27.61 -12.38 -35.09
CA LEU A 27 -28.19 -11.18 -34.48
C LEU A 27 -28.28 -10.09 -35.55
N THR A 28 -29.48 -9.94 -36.10
CA THR A 28 -29.78 -8.98 -37.16
C THR A 28 -31.06 -8.21 -36.83
N SER A 29 -31.04 -6.91 -37.07
CA SER A 29 -32.22 -6.05 -37.12
C SER A 29 -32.16 -5.27 -38.44
N ASP A 30 -32.32 -3.95 -38.42
CA ASP A 30 -31.98 -3.06 -39.54
C ASP A 30 -30.45 -2.95 -39.79
N HIS A 31 -29.64 -3.40 -38.82
CA HIS A 31 -28.19 -3.59 -38.92
C HIS A 31 -27.76 -5.03 -38.56
N PHE A 32 -26.60 -5.45 -39.08
CA PHE A 32 -25.92 -6.67 -38.61
C PHE A 32 -25.13 -6.35 -37.34
N ALA A 33 -25.28 -7.15 -36.28
CA ALA A 33 -24.49 -6.92 -35.09
C ALA A 33 -23.00 -7.18 -35.37
N ILE A 34 -22.17 -6.21 -34.97
CA ILE A 34 -20.71 -6.27 -35.08
C ILE A 34 -20.10 -6.73 -33.76
N ILE A 35 -19.19 -7.69 -33.83
CA ILE A 35 -18.37 -8.14 -32.71
C ILE A 35 -16.93 -7.66 -32.95
N CYS A 36 -16.43 -6.81 -32.06
CA CYS A 36 -15.04 -6.39 -32.04
C CYS A 36 -14.30 -7.12 -30.90
N HIS A 37 -13.23 -7.83 -31.23
CA HIS A 37 -12.34 -8.46 -30.25
C HIS A 37 -11.05 -7.66 -30.13
N LEU A 38 -10.61 -7.41 -28.89
CA LEU A 38 -9.31 -6.84 -28.58
C LEU A 38 -8.48 -7.87 -27.82
N ASN A 39 -7.50 -8.47 -28.50
CA ASN A 39 -6.57 -9.44 -27.98
C ASN A 39 -5.42 -8.76 -27.24
N LEU A 40 -5.75 -8.06 -26.16
CA LEU A 40 -4.74 -7.38 -25.34
C LEU A 40 -3.92 -8.41 -24.56
N PRO A 41 -2.59 -8.24 -24.46
CA PRO A 41 -1.80 -9.03 -23.52
C PRO A 41 -2.42 -8.87 -22.13
N LYS A 42 -2.62 -9.99 -21.44
CA LYS A 42 -3.11 -9.96 -20.06
C LYS A 42 -2.14 -9.11 -19.26
N VAL A 43 -2.61 -7.96 -18.76
CA VAL A 43 -1.86 -7.19 -17.77
C VAL A 43 -1.48 -8.19 -16.67
N PRO A 44 -0.19 -8.33 -16.32
CA PRO A 44 0.23 -9.20 -15.25
C PRO A 44 -0.67 -8.95 -14.05
N SER A 45 -1.22 -10.03 -13.48
CA SER A 45 -1.98 -9.89 -12.24
C SER A 45 -1.09 -9.13 -11.27
N LEU A 46 -1.58 -8.01 -10.74
CA LEU A 46 -0.84 -7.22 -9.76
C LEU A 46 -0.26 -8.18 -8.73
N GLN A 47 1.06 -8.12 -8.53
CA GLN A 47 1.67 -8.90 -7.48
C GLN A 47 0.95 -8.54 -6.17
N PRO A 48 0.61 -9.54 -5.33
CA PRO A 48 0.03 -9.24 -4.04
C PRO A 48 0.92 -8.23 -3.31
N PRO A 49 0.34 -7.26 -2.59
CA PRO A 49 1.13 -6.29 -1.86
C PRO A 49 2.11 -7.04 -0.95
N ALA A 50 3.36 -6.55 -0.91
CA ALA A 50 4.37 -7.09 -0.03
C ALA A 50 3.85 -7.11 1.42
N PRO A 51 4.13 -8.18 2.19
CA PRO A 51 3.72 -8.24 3.58
C PRO A 51 4.33 -7.06 4.36
N ARG A 52 3.51 -6.38 5.15
CA ARG A 52 3.89 -5.26 6.01
C ARG A 52 3.77 -5.66 7.47
N TRP A 53 4.51 -5.02 8.36
CA TRP A 53 4.32 -5.20 9.79
C TRP A 53 2.92 -4.79 10.22
N ASN A 54 2.19 -5.69 10.87
CA ASN A 54 0.87 -5.40 11.41
C ASN A 54 1.01 -4.85 12.83
N THR A 55 1.31 -3.55 12.93
CA THR A 55 1.53 -2.84 14.20
C THR A 55 0.32 -2.90 15.14
N LYS A 56 -0.89 -3.16 14.63
CA LYS A 56 -2.11 -3.35 15.44
C LYS A 56 -2.12 -4.66 16.23
N LEU A 57 -1.38 -5.67 15.79
CA LEU A 57 -1.25 -6.96 16.46
C LEU A 57 0.14 -7.14 17.10
N ALA A 58 0.91 -6.06 17.21
CA ALA A 58 2.24 -6.09 17.80
C ALA A 58 2.17 -6.37 19.31
N ASN A 59 3.06 -7.22 19.80
CA ASN A 59 3.34 -7.35 21.21
C ASN A 59 4.47 -6.38 21.59
N TRP A 60 4.11 -5.15 21.96
CA TRP A 60 5.09 -4.09 22.26
C TRP A 60 5.95 -4.39 23.49
N ALA A 61 5.43 -5.11 24.49
CA ALA A 61 6.23 -5.52 25.64
C ALA A 61 7.36 -6.48 25.22
N LYS A 62 7.02 -7.48 24.40
CA LYS A 62 8.01 -8.40 23.83
C LYS A 62 8.98 -7.67 22.91
N PHE A 63 8.49 -6.74 22.08
CA PHE A 63 9.32 -5.90 21.22
C PHE A 63 10.38 -5.14 22.02
N GLN A 64 9.98 -4.46 23.10
CA GLN A 64 10.88 -3.70 23.96
C GLN A 64 11.95 -4.58 24.62
N THR A 65 11.56 -5.75 25.12
CA THR A 65 12.52 -6.68 25.73
C THR A 65 13.52 -7.20 24.70
N ALA A 66 13.04 -7.66 23.53
CA ALA A 66 13.91 -8.14 22.46
C ALA A 66 14.84 -7.02 21.96
N LEU A 67 14.31 -5.82 21.73
CA LEU A 67 15.10 -4.67 21.29
C LEU A 67 16.18 -4.33 22.32
N LYS A 68 15.85 -4.27 23.61
CA LYS A 68 16.85 -4.04 24.67
C LYS A 68 17.98 -5.07 24.64
N THR A 69 17.66 -6.35 24.44
CA THR A 69 18.67 -7.41 24.34
C THR A 69 19.58 -7.19 23.13
N HIS A 70 19.01 -6.94 21.94
CA HIS A 70 19.79 -6.67 20.72
C HIS A 70 20.63 -5.39 20.82
N LEU A 71 20.14 -4.36 21.51
CA LEU A 71 20.89 -3.12 21.74
C LEU A 71 22.04 -3.31 22.73
N SER A 72 21.89 -4.19 23.73
CA SER A 72 22.94 -4.45 24.73
C SER A 72 24.19 -5.11 24.15
N THR A 73 24.06 -5.75 22.98
CA THR A 73 25.16 -6.38 22.26
C THR A 73 25.87 -5.45 21.29
N LEU A 74 25.43 -4.19 21.15
CA LEU A 74 26.04 -3.22 20.25
C LEU A 74 27.38 -2.74 20.80
N ASP A 75 28.40 -2.77 19.94
CA ASP A 75 29.73 -2.25 20.27
C ASP A 75 29.73 -0.70 20.24
N PRO A 76 30.07 -0.02 21.35
CA PRO A 76 30.14 1.44 21.41
C PRO A 76 31.17 2.06 20.47
N SER A 77 32.18 1.29 20.04
CA SER A 77 33.31 1.76 19.23
C SER A 77 33.01 1.88 17.72
N LEU A 78 31.85 1.41 17.28
CA LEU A 78 31.43 1.46 15.88
C LEU A 78 31.33 2.89 15.33
N THR A 79 31.55 3.04 14.01
CA THR A 79 31.31 4.30 13.29
C THR A 79 29.82 4.64 13.26
N VAL A 80 29.47 5.87 12.88
CA VAL A 80 28.07 6.30 12.79
C VAL A 80 27.28 5.43 11.82
N ASP A 81 27.83 5.15 10.63
CA ASP A 81 27.18 4.30 9.63
C ASP A 81 27.00 2.85 10.11
N GLN A 82 28.00 2.31 10.80
CA GLN A 82 27.92 0.97 11.38
C GLN A 82 26.88 0.90 12.52
N LYS A 83 26.76 1.96 13.32
CA LYS A 83 25.74 2.09 14.37
C LYS A 83 24.34 2.18 13.77
N GLU A 84 24.17 2.91 12.69
CA GLU A 84 22.89 3.01 11.96
C GLU A 84 22.46 1.64 11.42
N ALA A 85 23.34 0.94 10.71
CA ALA A 85 23.06 -0.40 10.20
C ALA A 85 22.70 -1.38 11.33
N ALA A 86 23.49 -1.40 12.39
CA ALA A 86 23.28 -2.31 13.52
C ALA A 86 21.98 -1.97 14.31
N LEU A 87 21.62 -0.70 14.39
CA LEU A 87 20.36 -0.27 14.97
C LEU A 87 19.17 -0.73 14.13
N THR A 88 19.24 -0.53 12.81
CA THR A 88 18.22 -1.00 11.86
C THR A 88 18.01 -2.51 11.96
N ASP A 89 19.10 -3.28 12.04
CA ASP A 89 19.05 -4.73 12.23
C ASP A 89 18.42 -5.12 13.58
N ALA A 90 18.76 -4.42 14.67
CA ALA A 90 18.17 -4.65 15.98
C ALA A 90 16.65 -4.40 15.99
N PHE A 91 16.19 -3.34 15.31
CA PHE A 91 14.76 -3.05 15.12
C PHE A 91 14.07 -4.16 14.32
N HIS A 92 14.69 -4.65 13.26
CA HIS A 92 14.15 -5.75 12.46
C HIS A 92 14.09 -7.07 13.20
N ALA A 93 15.14 -7.44 13.94
CA ALA A 93 15.18 -8.63 14.77
C ALA A 93 14.06 -8.60 15.81
N ALA A 94 13.97 -7.51 16.59
CA ALA A 94 12.92 -7.33 17.59
C ALA A 94 11.52 -7.35 16.96
N ALA A 95 11.31 -6.70 15.82
CA ALA A 95 10.04 -6.70 15.10
C ALA A 95 9.64 -8.11 14.63
N SER A 96 10.58 -8.87 14.07
CA SER A 96 10.33 -10.24 13.59
C SER A 96 9.85 -11.19 14.69
N GLU A 97 10.31 -10.97 15.93
CA GLU A 97 9.93 -11.78 17.08
C GLU A 97 8.58 -11.41 17.68
N SER A 98 8.11 -10.17 17.48
CA SER A 98 7.03 -9.57 18.28
C SER A 98 5.88 -8.98 17.47
N ILE A 99 6.06 -8.77 16.16
CA ILE A 99 5.08 -8.12 15.29
C ILE A 99 4.76 -9.07 14.13
N PRO A 100 3.51 -9.52 13.97
CA PRO A 100 3.15 -10.37 12.84
C PRO A 100 3.13 -9.57 11.54
N LEU A 101 3.46 -10.23 10.42
CA LEU A 101 3.29 -9.66 9.08
C LEU A 101 1.83 -9.77 8.61
N THR A 102 1.37 -8.78 7.84
CA THR A 102 0.08 -8.83 7.16
C THR A 102 0.09 -9.95 6.11
N SER A 103 -1.00 -10.71 6.04
CA SER A 103 -1.15 -11.74 5.01
C SER A 103 -1.19 -11.10 3.61
N SER A 104 -0.28 -11.54 2.75
CA SER A 104 -0.25 -11.20 1.31
C SER A 104 -1.31 -11.97 0.49
N SER A 105 -2.20 -12.73 1.15
CA SER A 105 -3.20 -13.56 0.50
C SER A 105 -4.30 -12.70 -0.16
N THR A 106 -4.12 -12.44 -1.45
CA THR A 106 -5.15 -11.94 -2.39
C THR A 106 -6.20 -13.01 -2.74
N THR A 107 -6.10 -14.22 -2.16
CA THR A 107 -6.90 -15.38 -2.59
C THR A 107 -8.26 -15.52 -1.90
N LYS A 108 -8.64 -14.61 -0.98
CA LYS A 108 -10.02 -14.64 -0.48
C LYS A 108 -10.93 -14.15 -1.60
N PRO A 109 -11.86 -14.99 -2.12
CA PRO A 109 -12.81 -14.55 -3.12
C PRO A 109 -13.55 -13.32 -2.58
N PRO A 110 -13.97 -12.39 -3.45
CA PRO A 110 -14.74 -11.23 -3.03
C PRO A 110 -15.91 -11.73 -2.19
N ARG A 111 -15.86 -11.47 -0.88
CA ARG A 111 -17.06 -11.62 -0.06
C ARG A 111 -17.86 -10.36 -0.30
N ASP A 112 -19.16 -10.52 -0.49
CA ASP A 112 -20.09 -9.40 -0.48
C ASP A 112 -20.21 -8.86 0.95
N TYR A 113 -19.15 -8.19 1.41
CA TYR A 113 -19.01 -7.72 2.79
C TYR A 113 -20.13 -6.74 3.17
N TRP A 114 -20.78 -6.08 2.20
CA TRP A 114 -21.81 -5.09 2.46
C TRP A 114 -23.06 -5.65 3.13
N PHE A 115 -23.34 -6.96 3.06
CA PHE A 115 -24.44 -7.60 3.79
C PHE A 115 -23.98 -8.81 4.64
N TYR A 116 -22.66 -9.01 4.76
CA TYR A 116 -22.12 -10.17 5.44
C TYR A 116 -22.23 -10.01 6.96
N ASN A 117 -23.03 -10.87 7.59
CA ASN A 117 -23.21 -10.92 9.03
C ASN A 117 -23.18 -12.37 9.55
N ASP A 118 -23.40 -12.55 10.86
CA ASP A 118 -23.39 -13.88 11.50
C ASP A 118 -24.44 -14.83 10.92
N ARG A 119 -25.61 -14.31 10.50
CA ARG A 119 -26.65 -15.08 9.81
C ARG A 119 -26.12 -15.62 8.47
N VAL A 120 -25.42 -14.81 7.67
CA VAL A 120 -24.79 -15.25 6.41
C VAL A 120 -23.67 -16.27 6.67
N ARG A 121 -22.88 -16.08 7.74
CA ARG A 121 -21.83 -17.02 8.16
C ARG A 121 -22.42 -18.38 8.49
N GLU A 122 -23.50 -18.42 9.26
CA GLU A 122 -24.18 -19.66 9.64
C GLU A 122 -24.74 -20.40 8.41
N LEU A 123 -25.43 -19.70 7.50
CA LEU A 123 -25.95 -20.29 6.27
C LEU A 123 -24.83 -20.89 5.40
N ASN A 124 -23.69 -20.22 5.31
CA ASN A 124 -22.51 -20.76 4.64
C ASN A 124 -21.95 -22.00 5.34
N SER A 125 -21.91 -22.01 6.67
CA SER A 125 -21.49 -23.18 7.47
C SER A 125 -22.40 -24.39 7.21
N ARG A 126 -23.72 -24.18 7.18
CA ARG A 126 -24.71 -25.22 6.86
C ARG A 126 -24.50 -25.80 5.45
N ILE A 127 -24.39 -24.94 4.43
CA ILE A 127 -24.08 -25.38 3.05
C ILE A 127 -22.77 -26.19 3.01
N ASN A 128 -21.71 -25.71 3.66
CA ASN A 128 -20.41 -26.37 3.66
C ASN A 128 -20.47 -27.72 4.37
N SER A 129 -21.20 -27.83 5.48
CA SER A 129 -21.40 -29.09 6.20
C SER A 129 -22.13 -30.11 5.33
N THR A 130 -23.26 -29.74 4.72
CA THR A 130 -24.03 -30.61 3.82
C THR A 130 -23.22 -30.98 2.57
N ARG A 131 -22.45 -30.05 2.02
CA ARG A 131 -21.55 -30.32 0.89
C ARG A 131 -20.44 -31.32 1.25
N ARG A 132 -19.86 -31.23 2.45
CA ARG A 132 -18.90 -32.22 2.96
C ARG A 132 -19.56 -33.59 3.13
N HIS A 133 -20.80 -33.63 3.64
CA HIS A 133 -21.56 -34.88 3.77
C HIS A 133 -21.80 -35.53 2.40
N TYR A 134 -22.29 -34.78 1.41
CA TYR A 134 -22.49 -35.25 0.04
C TYR A 134 -21.20 -35.75 -0.61
N ARG A 135 -20.07 -35.04 -0.44
CA ARG A 135 -18.76 -35.47 -0.96
C ARG A 135 -18.30 -36.81 -0.38
N ARG A 136 -18.66 -37.12 0.87
CA ARG A 136 -18.35 -38.41 1.51
C ARG A 136 -19.31 -39.52 1.07
N LYS A 137 -20.58 -39.18 0.81
CA LYS A 137 -21.64 -40.13 0.43
C LYS A 137 -22.49 -39.56 -0.71
N PRO A 138 -22.07 -39.75 -1.98
CA PRO A 138 -22.72 -39.14 -3.14
C PRO A 138 -23.96 -39.94 -3.58
N THR A 139 -25.02 -39.94 -2.76
CA THR A 139 -26.31 -40.57 -3.08
C THR A 139 -27.31 -39.56 -3.65
N ALA A 140 -28.34 -40.04 -4.37
CA ALA A 140 -29.41 -39.19 -4.90
C ALA A 140 -30.14 -38.40 -3.79
N GLN A 141 -30.40 -39.05 -2.65
CA GLN A 141 -30.99 -38.41 -1.48
C GLN A 141 -30.11 -37.29 -0.92
N ASN A 142 -28.79 -37.51 -0.82
CA ASN A 142 -27.84 -36.50 -0.34
C ASN A 142 -27.68 -35.34 -1.33
N ARG A 143 -27.80 -35.60 -2.64
CA ARG A 143 -27.85 -34.56 -3.67
C ARG A 143 -29.09 -33.68 -3.51
N ALA A 144 -30.27 -34.29 -3.33
CA ALA A 144 -31.53 -33.58 -3.10
C ALA A 144 -31.47 -32.74 -1.82
N LEU A 145 -30.92 -33.28 -0.73
CA LEU A 145 -30.69 -32.55 0.51
C LEU A 145 -29.77 -31.34 0.31
N LEU A 146 -28.65 -31.50 -0.41
CA LEU A 146 -27.75 -30.39 -0.70
C LEU A 146 -28.44 -29.31 -1.53
N GLN A 147 -29.23 -29.68 -2.54
CA GLN A 147 -30.00 -28.74 -3.35
C GLN A 147 -31.04 -27.97 -2.52
N ALA A 148 -31.75 -28.66 -1.62
CA ALA A 148 -32.72 -28.06 -0.73
C ALA A 148 -32.06 -27.05 0.23
N VAL A 149 -30.96 -27.45 0.88
CA VAL A 149 -30.19 -26.59 1.80
C VAL A 149 -29.63 -25.36 1.07
N VAL A 150 -29.06 -25.54 -0.12
CA VAL A 150 -28.54 -24.42 -0.92
C VAL A 150 -29.67 -23.46 -1.33
N SER A 151 -30.81 -23.99 -1.77
CA SER A 151 -31.96 -23.18 -2.18
C SER A 151 -32.53 -22.37 -1.01
N ALA A 152 -32.76 -23.01 0.14
CA ALA A 152 -33.24 -22.35 1.35
C ALA A 152 -32.25 -21.27 1.84
N ALA A 153 -30.95 -21.58 1.84
CA ALA A 153 -29.92 -20.63 2.23
C ALA A 153 -29.82 -19.44 1.26
N ASN A 154 -29.97 -19.67 -0.05
CA ASN A 154 -29.96 -18.60 -1.04
C ASN A 154 -31.17 -17.67 -0.91
N ARG A 155 -32.37 -18.21 -0.64
CA ARG A 155 -33.56 -17.40 -0.32
C ARG A 155 -33.29 -16.52 0.90
N ARG A 156 -32.80 -17.11 1.99
CA ARG A 156 -32.53 -16.35 3.22
C ARG A 156 -31.44 -15.30 3.05
N LYS A 157 -30.40 -15.57 2.25
CA LYS A 157 -29.38 -14.57 1.88
C LYS A 157 -29.98 -13.44 1.03
N ALA A 158 -30.93 -13.72 0.16
CA ALA A 158 -31.64 -12.68 -0.60
C ALA A 158 -32.45 -11.75 0.33
N ASP A 159 -33.09 -12.30 1.36
CA ASP A 159 -33.78 -11.50 2.38
C ASP A 159 -32.81 -10.62 3.16
N ILE A 160 -31.68 -11.18 3.60
CA ILE A 160 -30.63 -10.42 4.31
C ILE A 160 -30.09 -9.28 3.43
N ARG A 161 -29.84 -9.53 2.14
CA ARG A 161 -29.42 -8.49 1.19
C ARG A 161 -30.44 -7.36 1.12
N ARG A 162 -31.73 -7.69 1.00
CA ARG A 162 -32.81 -6.71 0.93
C ARG A 162 -32.90 -5.90 2.22
N GLU A 163 -32.85 -6.57 3.38
CA GLU A 163 -32.87 -5.95 4.70
C GLU A 163 -31.72 -4.94 4.86
N HIS A 164 -30.50 -5.34 4.50
CA HIS A 164 -29.32 -4.48 4.62
C HIS A 164 -29.35 -3.29 3.65
N TRP A 165 -29.85 -3.49 2.43
CA TRP A 165 -30.05 -2.41 1.47
C TRP A 165 -31.05 -1.38 1.98
N LEU A 166 -32.22 -1.82 2.47
CA LEU A 166 -33.24 -0.93 3.00
C LEU A 166 -32.74 -0.15 4.22
N ASN A 167 -32.01 -0.82 5.12
CA ASN A 167 -31.42 -0.16 6.29
C ASN A 167 -30.39 0.90 5.89
N TRP A 168 -29.56 0.63 4.88
CA TRP A 168 -28.64 1.63 4.34
C TRP A 168 -29.38 2.82 3.74
N CYS A 169 -30.39 2.59 2.89
CA CYS A 169 -31.20 3.66 2.32
C CYS A 169 -31.90 4.52 3.38
N ARG A 170 -32.38 3.90 4.48
CA ARG A 170 -33.00 4.61 5.61
C ARG A 170 -32.01 5.46 6.41
N GLY A 171 -30.73 5.09 6.41
CA GLY A 171 -29.67 5.83 7.09
C GLY A 171 -29.09 6.99 6.28
N LEU A 172 -29.54 7.20 5.04
CA LEU A 172 -29.12 8.33 4.23
C LEU A 172 -29.84 9.61 4.70
N ASP A 173 -29.07 10.64 4.98
CA ASP A 173 -29.54 11.94 5.46
C ASP A 173 -28.84 13.10 4.72
N SER A 174 -29.15 14.34 5.11
CA SER A 174 -28.52 15.55 4.55
C SER A 174 -27.02 15.68 4.85
N HIS A 175 -26.49 14.88 5.78
CA HIS A 175 -25.07 14.88 6.15
C HIS A 175 -24.28 13.78 5.42
N SER A 176 -24.97 12.89 4.71
CA SER A 176 -24.37 11.80 3.94
C SER A 176 -23.65 12.36 2.71
N SER A 177 -22.32 12.30 2.72
CA SER A 177 -21.52 12.83 1.61
C SER A 177 -21.74 12.03 0.31
N LEU A 178 -21.75 12.72 -0.84
CA LEU A 178 -21.85 12.08 -2.16
C LEU A 178 -20.75 11.03 -2.38
N GLY A 179 -19.54 11.30 -1.89
CA GLY A 179 -18.41 10.38 -1.98
C GLY A 179 -18.63 9.09 -1.18
N GLU A 180 -19.25 9.16 -0.01
CA GLU A 180 -19.58 7.98 0.78
C GLU A 180 -20.69 7.14 0.16
N MET A 181 -21.74 7.79 -0.34
CA MET A 181 -22.82 7.12 -1.08
C MET A 181 -22.27 6.39 -2.31
N TRP A 182 -21.43 7.08 -3.10
CA TRP A 182 -20.80 6.48 -4.28
C TRP A 182 -19.92 5.29 -3.93
N ARG A 183 -19.14 5.38 -2.84
CA ARG A 183 -18.30 4.28 -2.35
C ARG A 183 -19.14 3.05 -1.99
N GLN A 184 -20.26 3.23 -1.30
CA GLN A 184 -21.16 2.13 -0.96
C GLN A 184 -21.81 1.51 -2.20
N LEU A 185 -22.27 2.33 -3.14
CA LEU A 185 -22.82 1.83 -4.41
C LEU A 185 -21.82 0.99 -5.20
N GLN A 186 -20.55 1.40 -5.25
CA GLN A 186 -19.50 0.61 -5.91
C GLN A 186 -19.24 -0.73 -5.21
N VAL A 187 -19.30 -0.76 -3.87
CA VAL A 187 -19.20 -2.03 -3.11
C VAL A 187 -20.38 -2.95 -3.42
N ILE A 188 -21.60 -2.40 -3.48
CA ILE A 188 -22.84 -3.16 -3.75
C ILE A 188 -22.87 -3.69 -5.18
N ALA A 189 -22.41 -2.90 -6.14
CA ALA A 189 -22.28 -3.30 -7.55
C ALA A 189 -21.20 -4.39 -7.78
N GLY A 190 -20.45 -4.78 -6.75
CA GLY A 190 -19.33 -5.71 -6.89
C GLY A 190 -18.09 -5.08 -7.52
N ASN A 191 -18.11 -3.78 -7.76
CA ASN A 191 -17.01 -3.00 -8.32
C ASN A 191 -16.00 -2.66 -7.22
N LYS A 192 -15.35 -3.68 -6.65
CA LYS A 192 -14.09 -3.45 -5.96
C LYS A 192 -13.05 -3.19 -7.03
N ARG A 193 -12.81 -1.92 -7.35
CA ARG A 193 -11.59 -1.56 -8.10
C ARG A 193 -10.42 -2.04 -7.23
N PRO A 194 -9.60 -3.03 -7.65
CA PRO A 194 -8.25 -3.06 -7.12
C PRO A 194 -7.69 -1.67 -7.37
N ILE A 195 -7.11 -1.04 -6.35
CA ILE A 195 -6.34 0.19 -6.57
C ILE A 195 -5.22 -0.26 -7.50
N ARG A 196 -5.41 -0.02 -8.80
CA ARG A 196 -4.40 -0.34 -9.79
C ARG A 196 -3.37 0.77 -9.66
N PRO A 197 -2.10 0.45 -9.39
CA PRO A 197 -1.07 1.46 -9.59
C PRO A 197 -1.21 2.00 -11.02
N PRO A 198 -1.11 3.32 -11.21
CA PRO A 198 -1.29 3.95 -12.52
C PRO A 198 -0.23 3.50 -13.53
N HIS A 199 0.89 2.95 -13.05
CA HIS A 199 1.99 2.42 -13.85
C HIS A 199 2.22 0.92 -13.53
N PRO A 200 2.55 0.08 -14.53
CA PRO A 200 2.87 -1.34 -14.31
C PRO A 200 4.11 -1.56 -13.41
N ASP A 201 5.01 -0.58 -13.36
CA ASP A 201 6.19 -0.57 -12.49
C ASP A 201 6.38 0.83 -11.85
N PRO A 202 5.69 1.13 -10.74
CA PRO A 202 5.73 2.45 -10.12
C PRO A 202 7.12 2.84 -9.62
N ALA A 203 7.92 1.88 -9.18
CA ALA A 203 9.24 2.13 -8.63
C ALA A 203 10.20 2.61 -9.72
N ARG A 204 10.25 1.91 -10.86
CA ARG A 204 11.09 2.31 -11.99
C ARG A 204 10.67 3.65 -12.57
N GLU A 205 9.37 3.93 -12.63
CA GLU A 205 8.89 5.22 -13.15
C GLU A 205 9.21 6.36 -12.18
N ALA A 206 9.11 6.14 -10.87
CA ALA A 206 9.55 7.11 -9.88
C ALA A 206 11.05 7.41 -10.02
N GLU A 207 11.88 6.38 -10.18
CA GLU A 207 13.33 6.53 -10.39
C GLU A 207 13.63 7.29 -11.68
N ARG A 208 12.93 6.98 -12.77
CA ARG A 208 13.06 7.69 -14.05
C ARG A 208 12.72 9.17 -13.92
N LEU A 209 11.64 9.50 -13.19
CA LEU A 209 11.23 10.88 -12.94
C LEU A 209 12.26 11.61 -12.06
N ALA A 210 12.74 10.98 -10.99
CA ALA A 210 13.74 11.53 -10.10
C ALA A 210 15.07 11.78 -10.83
N SER A 211 15.55 10.81 -11.61
CA SER A 211 16.72 10.94 -12.46
C SER A 211 16.56 12.07 -13.48
N SER A 212 15.42 12.14 -14.16
CA SER A 212 15.15 13.21 -15.13
C SER A 212 15.11 14.59 -14.48
N PHE A 213 14.54 14.70 -13.28
CA PHE A 213 14.56 15.94 -12.51
C PHE A 213 15.99 16.30 -12.12
N ALA A 214 16.75 15.38 -11.54
CA ALA A 214 18.14 15.58 -11.14
C ALA A 214 19.03 16.02 -12.32
N THR A 215 18.87 15.40 -13.50
CA THR A 215 19.56 15.85 -14.71
C THR A 215 19.17 17.28 -15.05
N ARG A 216 17.86 17.59 -15.14
CA ARG A 216 17.39 18.94 -15.52
C ARG A 216 17.81 20.03 -14.53
N THR A 217 17.92 19.69 -13.24
CA THR A 217 18.32 20.62 -12.18
C THR A 217 19.82 20.60 -11.89
N CYS A 218 20.60 19.81 -12.63
CA CYS A 218 22.05 19.78 -12.45
C CYS A 218 22.64 21.17 -12.70
N THR A 219 23.61 21.57 -11.86
CA THR A 219 24.34 22.83 -11.98
C THR A 219 24.96 23.01 -13.37
N ASP A 220 25.37 21.91 -14.03
CA ASP A 220 25.94 21.92 -15.38
C ASP A 220 24.98 22.44 -16.46
N ASN A 221 23.67 22.33 -16.23
CA ASN A 221 22.65 22.84 -17.14
C ASN A 221 22.34 24.33 -16.94
N LEU A 222 23.00 24.99 -15.98
CA LEU A 222 22.87 26.43 -15.80
C LEU A 222 23.72 27.21 -16.82
N PRO A 223 23.28 28.42 -17.23
CA PRO A 223 24.08 29.31 -18.08
C PRO A 223 25.47 29.56 -17.48
N ALA A 224 26.48 29.72 -18.35
CA ALA A 224 27.88 29.91 -17.93
C ALA A 224 28.02 31.06 -16.91
N GLU A 225 27.41 32.22 -17.18
CA GLU A 225 27.42 33.38 -16.28
C GLU A 225 26.89 33.04 -14.87
N THR A 226 25.88 32.18 -14.76
CA THR A 226 25.33 31.77 -13.46
C THR A 226 26.30 30.82 -12.74
N ARG A 227 26.93 29.88 -13.45
CA ARG A 227 27.94 28.98 -12.86
C ARG A 227 29.17 29.73 -12.39
N ASP A 228 29.63 30.70 -13.17
CA ASP A 228 30.77 31.54 -12.82
C ASP A 228 30.46 32.36 -11.55
N ARG A 229 29.26 32.96 -11.49
CA ARG A 229 28.80 33.69 -10.30
C ARG A 229 28.64 32.79 -9.08
N LEU A 230 28.14 31.56 -9.24
CA LEU A 230 28.05 30.59 -8.15
C LEU A 230 29.44 30.22 -7.61
N THR A 231 30.42 30.08 -8.49
CA THR A 231 31.81 29.77 -8.14
C THR A 231 32.48 30.94 -7.43
N GLU A 232 32.26 32.16 -7.92
CA GLU A 232 32.73 33.40 -7.28
C GLU A 232 32.15 33.58 -5.86
N LEU A 233 30.88 33.23 -5.66
CA LEU A 233 30.20 33.34 -4.36
C LEU A 233 30.49 32.17 -3.41
N LEU A 234 31.10 31.08 -3.89
CA LEU A 234 31.32 29.87 -3.10
C LEU A 234 32.19 30.12 -1.85
N PRO A 235 33.32 30.88 -1.91
CA PRO A 235 34.12 31.17 -0.73
C PRO A 235 33.33 31.94 0.32
N ALA A 236 32.61 32.99 -0.08
CA ALA A 236 31.81 33.79 0.84
C ALA A 236 30.68 32.99 1.51
N ARG A 237 30.08 32.02 0.79
CA ARG A 237 29.09 31.09 1.35
C ARG A 237 29.71 30.11 2.32
N ASN A 238 30.87 29.55 2.00
CA ASN A 238 31.60 28.68 2.91
C ASN A 238 31.98 29.43 4.20
N ASP A 239 32.52 30.65 4.08
CA ASP A 239 32.83 31.50 5.23
C ASP A 239 31.58 31.82 6.08
N GLN A 240 30.40 31.92 5.45
CA GLN A 240 29.14 32.13 6.16
C GLN A 240 28.69 30.85 6.89
N VAL A 241 28.84 29.68 6.26
CA VAL A 241 28.55 28.38 6.87
C VAL A 241 29.49 28.12 8.04
N ASP A 242 30.78 28.37 7.88
CA ASP A 242 31.79 28.18 8.92
C ASP A 242 31.49 29.09 10.13
N ARG A 243 31.19 30.37 9.89
CA ARG A 243 30.73 31.29 10.94
C ARG A 243 29.45 30.81 11.63
N ALA A 244 28.49 30.26 10.90
CA ALA A 244 27.26 29.72 11.48
C ALA A 244 27.50 28.44 12.29
N CYS A 245 28.48 27.61 11.90
CA CYS A 245 28.91 26.44 12.65
C CYS A 245 29.64 26.81 13.95
N GLU A 246 30.35 27.94 13.95
CA GLU A 246 31.02 28.50 15.14
C GLU A 246 30.05 29.24 16.09
N ASP A 247 28.89 29.68 15.57
CA ASP A 247 27.89 30.39 16.35
C ASP A 247 27.22 29.47 17.38
N GLN A 248 27.36 29.83 18.66
CA GLN A 248 26.75 29.12 19.78
C GLN A 248 25.29 29.55 19.97
N SER A 249 24.48 29.35 18.93
CA SER A 249 23.03 29.54 19.02
C SER A 249 22.42 28.58 20.04
N ASN A 250 21.39 29.05 20.74
CA ASN A 250 20.56 28.22 21.62
C ASN A 250 19.81 27.09 20.87
N THR A 251 19.74 27.15 19.55
CA THR A 251 19.19 26.08 18.70
C THR A 251 20.23 25.01 18.31
N ASN A 252 21.52 25.25 18.58
CA ASN A 252 22.63 24.34 18.25
C ASN A 252 22.98 23.42 19.44
N THR A 253 21.99 23.05 20.26
CA THR A 253 22.16 22.09 21.35
C THR A 253 21.84 20.67 20.90
N SER A 254 22.50 19.67 21.50
CA SER A 254 22.21 18.26 21.21
C SER A 254 20.75 17.91 21.46
N LEU A 255 20.18 17.09 20.56
CA LEU A 255 18.80 16.64 20.65
C LEU A 255 18.55 15.91 21.97
N THR A 256 17.51 16.34 22.70
CA THR A 256 17.16 15.76 23.99
C THR A 256 16.14 14.64 23.86
N LEU A 257 16.14 13.73 24.85
CA LEU A 257 15.12 12.68 24.97
C LEU A 257 13.70 13.25 25.09
N LEU A 258 13.54 14.43 25.68
CA LEU A 258 12.26 15.09 25.82
C LEU A 258 11.71 15.58 24.47
N GLU A 259 12.57 16.18 23.64
CA GLU A 259 12.22 16.62 22.29
C GLU A 259 11.85 15.45 21.40
N LEU A 260 12.65 14.38 21.41
CA LEU A 260 12.35 13.15 20.69
C LEU A 260 10.97 12.59 21.10
N ARG A 261 10.72 12.47 22.40
CA ARG A 261 9.42 11.97 22.91
C ARG A 261 8.25 12.89 22.56
N ARG A 262 8.45 14.22 22.52
CA ARG A 262 7.42 15.17 22.08
C ARG A 262 7.11 14.99 20.59
N ALA A 263 8.13 14.86 19.75
CA ALA A 263 7.97 14.65 18.31
C ALA A 263 7.23 13.33 17.98
N LEU A 264 7.48 12.27 18.76
CA LEU A 264 6.82 10.97 18.56
C LEU A 264 5.35 10.94 18.99
N LYS A 265 4.88 11.87 19.83
CA LYS A 265 3.46 11.93 20.24
C LYS A 265 2.53 12.40 19.12
N THR A 266 3.05 13.09 18.13
CA THR A 266 2.26 13.77 17.09
C THR A 266 2.10 12.96 15.81
N SER A 267 2.80 11.84 15.63
CA SER A 267 2.79 11.08 14.37
C SER A 267 1.90 9.83 14.44
N GLY A 268 0.97 9.72 13.50
CA GLY A 268 0.38 8.43 13.14
C GLY A 268 1.32 7.65 12.22
N ASP A 269 1.14 6.32 12.12
CA ASP A 269 1.88 5.51 11.15
C ASP A 269 1.58 5.96 9.71
N THR A 270 2.55 6.61 9.08
CA THR A 270 2.61 6.78 7.62
C THR A 270 3.32 5.58 6.98
N SER A 271 3.52 5.61 5.66
CA SER A 271 4.27 4.54 4.99
C SER A 271 5.72 4.58 5.47
N PRO A 272 6.30 3.44 5.87
CA PRO A 272 7.70 3.41 6.32
C PRO A 272 8.65 3.69 5.16
N GLY A 273 9.88 4.10 5.50
CA GLY A 273 10.94 4.38 4.54
C GLY A 273 11.52 3.13 3.89
N ALA A 274 12.67 3.28 3.24
CA ALA A 274 13.41 2.17 2.64
C ALA A 274 13.85 1.13 3.68
N ASP A 275 14.12 1.58 4.91
CA ASP A 275 14.41 0.78 6.11
C ASP A 275 13.22 -0.06 6.60
N ARG A 276 11.99 0.19 6.12
CA ARG A 276 10.76 -0.48 6.58
C ARG A 276 10.49 -0.36 8.09
N ILE A 277 11.11 0.60 8.78
CA ILE A 277 10.85 0.90 10.19
C ILE A 277 9.64 1.85 10.27
N THR A 278 8.65 1.47 11.06
CA THR A 278 7.41 2.26 11.22
C THR A 278 7.51 3.24 12.39
N TYR A 279 6.77 4.34 12.35
CA TYR A 279 6.70 5.28 13.48
C TYR A 279 6.25 4.60 14.79
N SER A 280 5.34 3.64 14.71
CA SER A 280 4.92 2.83 15.85
C SER A 280 6.07 2.04 16.47
N MET A 281 7.01 1.51 15.68
CA MET A 281 8.18 0.82 16.22
C MET A 281 9.07 1.78 17.01
N ILE A 282 9.34 2.96 16.47
CA ILE A 282 10.15 3.99 17.14
C ILE A 282 9.44 4.49 18.40
N THR A 283 8.14 4.74 18.33
CA THR A 283 7.32 5.19 19.46
C THR A 283 7.34 4.17 20.61
N ASN A 284 7.27 2.89 20.28
CA ASN A 284 7.25 1.79 21.25
C ASN A 284 8.63 1.21 21.57
N ALA A 285 9.74 1.82 21.12
CA ALA A 285 11.10 1.35 21.37
C ALA A 285 11.53 1.39 22.86
N GLY A 286 10.77 2.09 23.71
CA GLY A 286 11.08 2.24 25.13
C GLY A 286 12.26 3.19 25.39
N SER A 287 12.66 3.33 26.66
CA SER A 287 13.76 4.23 27.05
C SER A 287 15.08 3.84 26.39
N ASP A 288 15.38 2.54 26.32
CA ASP A 288 16.67 2.05 25.85
C ASP A 288 16.81 2.26 24.32
N GLY A 289 15.74 1.99 23.56
CA GLY A 289 15.71 2.27 22.14
C GLY A 289 15.76 3.76 21.81
N HIS A 290 15.09 4.61 22.60
CA HIS A 290 15.18 6.07 22.43
C HIS A 290 16.58 6.60 22.76
N SER A 291 17.22 6.07 23.80
CA SER A 291 18.61 6.43 24.12
C SER A 291 19.57 6.00 23.01
N ALA A 292 19.42 4.77 22.50
CA ALA A 292 20.25 4.26 21.40
C ALA A 292 20.12 5.09 20.10
N LEU A 293 18.93 5.63 19.82
CA LEU A 293 18.72 6.56 18.70
C LEU A 293 19.43 7.92 18.88
N LEU A 294 19.63 8.35 20.13
CA LEU A 294 20.29 9.64 20.42
C LEU A 294 21.81 9.54 20.47
N THR A 295 22.37 8.39 20.83
CA THR A 295 23.82 8.21 20.97
C THR A 295 24.63 8.66 19.74
N PRO A 296 24.26 8.32 18.50
CA PRO A 296 24.99 8.76 17.31
C PRO A 296 24.89 10.28 17.04
N LEU A 297 23.84 10.93 17.56
CA LEU A 297 23.58 12.36 17.36
C LEU A 297 24.29 13.24 18.41
N GLN A 298 24.82 12.63 19.46
CA GLN A 298 25.51 13.32 20.56
C GLN A 298 27.03 13.30 20.40
N THR A 299 27.57 12.49 19.48
CA THR A 299 28.97 12.61 19.07
C THR A 299 29.14 13.88 18.25
N PRO A 300 30.00 14.84 18.66
CA PRO A 300 30.28 15.99 17.83
C PRO A 300 30.81 15.49 16.48
N PRO A 301 30.40 16.09 15.35
CA PRO A 301 30.97 15.74 14.07
C PRO A 301 32.48 15.94 14.18
N GLY A 302 33.25 14.86 14.11
CA GLY A 302 34.68 14.97 13.85
C GLY A 302 34.81 15.81 12.59
N ARG A 303 35.60 16.89 12.64
CA ARG A 303 35.90 17.73 11.48
C ARG A 303 36.08 16.81 10.26
N PRO A 304 35.29 16.95 9.18
CA PRO A 304 35.57 16.20 7.98
C PRO A 304 37.01 16.51 7.58
N ALA A 305 37.86 15.49 7.55
CA ALA A 305 39.16 15.60 6.93
C ALA A 305 38.89 15.98 5.47
N ASN A 306 39.42 17.14 5.06
CA ASN A 306 39.45 17.70 3.72
C ASN A 306 39.05 16.69 2.62
N TYR A 307 37.86 16.87 2.05
CA TYR A 307 37.60 16.36 0.71
C TYR A 307 38.45 17.20 -0.25
N HIS A 308 39.59 16.65 -0.65
CA HIS A 308 40.35 17.09 -1.82
C HIS A 308 39.73 16.51 -3.10
#